data_AF-A0A7V2X818-F1
#
_entry.id   AF-A0A7V2X818-F1
#
_cell.length_a   1.000
_cell.length_b   1.000
_cell.length_c   1.000
_cell.angle_alpha   90.00
_cell.angle_beta   90.00
_cell.angle_gamma   90.00
#
_symmetry.space_group_name_H-M   'P 1'
#
loop_
_entity.id
_entity.type
_entity.pdbx_description
1 polymer ?
#
loop_
_entity_poly.entity_id
_entity_poly.type
_entity_poly.pdbx_seq_one_letter_code
_entity_poly.pdbx_strand_id
1 'polypeptide(L)'
;VIGLPRLMGGEEGEQARKARAFAEAFREILPTEIPIYFEDERFTTAMAGQVTQKSRRANRRKGEKDAIAAAHILRTFLDRPAPSRQEYVPAQKEKTDI
;
A
#
# COMPACT_ATOMS: atom_id res chain seq x y z
N VAL A 1 6.83 -1.42 -3.53
CA VAL A 1 6.10 -1.45 -2.24
C VAL A 1 4.77 -0.75 -2.43
N ILE A 2 3.68 -1.33 -1.95
CA ILE A 2 2.30 -0.83 -2.09
C ILE A 2 1.68 -0.81 -0.68
N GLY A 3 0.97 0.25 -0.33
CA GLY A 3 0.25 0.33 0.93
C GLY A 3 -0.91 -0.66 0.99
N LEU A 4 -1.07 -1.35 2.12
CA LEU A 4 -2.16 -2.29 2.39
C LEU A 4 -2.95 -1.80 3.61
N PRO A 5 -4.02 -1.01 3.39
CA PRO A 5 -4.82 -0.46 4.48
C PRO A 5 -5.67 -1.55 5.14
N ARG A 6 -5.26 -2.00 6.32
CA ARG A 6 -6.01 -2.98 7.12
C ARG A 6 -6.94 -2.27 8.08
N LEU A 7 -8.07 -2.90 8.38
CA LEU A 7 -8.99 -2.46 9.43
C LEU A 7 -8.34 -2.61 10.80
N MET A 8 -8.89 -1.95 11.82
CA MET A 8 -8.37 -1.99 13.19
C MET A 8 -8.31 -3.41 13.77
N GLY A 9 -9.21 -4.31 13.32
CA GLY A 9 -9.20 -5.74 13.66
C GLY A 9 -8.17 -6.58 12.88
N GLY A 10 -7.39 -5.98 11.98
CA GLY A 10 -6.45 -6.67 11.10
C GLY A 10 -7.07 -7.28 9.84
N GLU A 11 -8.40 -7.21 9.72
CA GLU A 11 -9.15 -7.64 8.54
C GLU A 11 -8.94 -6.69 7.36
N GLU A 12 -9.15 -7.22 6.15
CA GLU A 12 -9.02 -6.44 4.92
C GLU A 12 -10.36 -5.84 4.53
N GLY A 13 -10.39 -4.51 4.41
CA GLY A 13 -11.55 -3.79 3.89
C GLY A 13 -11.49 -3.61 2.37
N GLU A 14 -12.48 -2.91 1.82
CA GLU A 14 -12.57 -2.63 0.38
C GLU A 14 -11.32 -1.95 -0.20
N GLN A 15 -10.64 -1.10 0.58
CA GLN A 15 -9.41 -0.44 0.13
C GLN A 15 -8.23 -1.42 0.03
N ALA A 16 -8.13 -2.41 0.93
CA ALA A 16 -7.13 -3.46 0.81
C ALA A 16 -7.37 -4.31 -0.43
N ARG A 17 -8.63 -4.64 -0.73
CA ARG A 17 -8.99 -5.36 -1.96
C ARG A 17 -8.57 -4.60 -3.22
N LYS A 18 -8.79 -3.29 -3.25
CA LYS A 18 -8.33 -2.42 -4.36
C LYS A 18 -6.80 -2.39 -4.48
N ALA A 19 -6.09 -2.29 -3.36
CA ALA A 19 -4.62 -2.34 -3.35
C ALA A 19 -4.07 -3.68 -3.88
N ARG A 20 -4.74 -4.79 -3.55
CA ARG A 20 -4.40 -6.12 -4.08
C ARG A 20 -4.67 -6.24 -5.58
N ALA A 21 -5.83 -5.81 -6.04
CA ALA A 21 -6.15 -5.81 -7.48
C ALA A 21 -5.18 -4.91 -8.27
N PHE A 22 -4.77 -3.78 -7.69
CA PHE A 22 -3.73 -2.94 -8.27
C PHE A 22 -2.38 -3.67 -8.35
N ALA A 23 -1.97 -4.40 -7.30
CA ALA A 23 -0.75 -5.20 -7.32
C ALA A 23 -0.79 -6.31 -8.39
N GLU A 24 -1.94 -6.97 -8.59
CA GLU A 24 -2.15 -7.93 -9.68
C GLU A 24 -1.96 -7.29 -11.05
N ALA A 25 -2.67 -6.19 -11.33
CA ALA A 25 -2.53 -5.47 -12.60
C ALA A 25 -1.10 -4.97 -12.83
N PHE A 26 -0.43 -4.53 -11.75
CA PHE A 26 0.96 -4.06 -11.81
C PHE A 26 1.95 -5.21 -12.03
N ARG A 27 1.66 -6.40 -11.50
CA ARG A 27 2.46 -7.61 -11.72
C ARG A 27 2.46 -8.03 -13.18
N GLU A 28 1.35 -7.86 -13.89
CA GLU A 28 1.22 -8.21 -15.31
C GLU A 28 2.10 -7.35 -16.23
N ILE A 29 2.49 -6.15 -15.78
CA ILE A 29 3.33 -5.23 -16.58
C ILE A 29 4.79 -5.15 -16.10
N LEU A 30 5.09 -5.57 -14.88
CA LEU A 30 6.45 -5.54 -14.33
C LEU A 30 7.28 -6.77 -14.74
N PRO A 31 8.61 -6.65 -14.88
CA PRO A 31 9.53 -7.80 -14.97
C PRO A 31 9.49 -8.68 -13.71
N THR A 32 9.41 -10.00 -13.88
CA THR A 32 9.18 -10.98 -12.79
C THR A 32 10.22 -10.90 -11.66
N GLU A 33 11.42 -10.44 -11.97
CA GLU A 33 12.54 -10.29 -11.04
C GLU A 33 12.36 -9.10 -10.08
N ILE A 34 11.43 -8.19 -10.37
CA ILE A 34 11.11 -7.07 -9.49
C ILE A 34 10.03 -7.54 -8.49
N PRO A 35 10.37 -7.74 -7.21
CA PRO A 35 9.40 -8.15 -6.21
C PRO A 35 8.44 -7.00 -5.89
N ILE A 36 7.21 -7.36 -5.55
CA ILE A 36 6.20 -6.43 -5.04
C ILE A 36 6.02 -6.75 -3.56
N TYR A 37 6.06 -5.72 -2.71
CA TYR A 37 5.82 -5.87 -1.27
C TYR A 37 4.61 -5.04 -0.85
N PHE A 38 3.87 -5.53 0.14
CA PHE A 38 2.86 -4.78 0.86
C PHE A 38 3.41 -4.23 2.17
N GLU A 39 2.99 -3.01 2.52
CA GLU A 39 3.27 -2.42 3.82
C GLU A 39 1.96 -2.01 4.50
N ASP A 40 1.82 -2.38 5.77
CA ASP A 40 0.60 -2.18 6.53
C ASP A 40 0.48 -0.75 7.04
N GLU A 41 -0.64 -0.10 6.73
CA GLU A 41 -0.91 1.31 7.03
C GLU A 41 -1.71 1.54 8.32
N ARG A 42 -1.78 0.59 9.25
CA ARG A 42 -2.58 0.64 10.51
C ARG A 42 -2.54 1.94 11.33
N PHE A 43 -1.58 2.85 11.10
CA PHE A 43 -1.45 4.14 11.80
C PHE A 43 -1.70 5.40 10.95
N THR A 44 -2.03 5.30 9.64
CA THR A 44 -2.08 6.48 8.77
C THR A 44 -3.37 7.30 8.91
N THR A 45 -4.50 6.68 9.26
CA THR A 45 -5.77 7.41 9.47
C THR A 45 -5.71 8.37 10.67
N ALA A 46 -4.97 8.01 11.73
CA ALA A 46 -4.77 8.89 12.89
C ALA A 46 -3.82 10.08 12.59
N MET A 47 -2.80 9.86 11.76
CA MET A 47 -1.89 10.93 11.30
C MET A 47 -2.55 11.88 10.29
N ALA A 48 -3.45 11.38 9.43
CA ALA A 48 -4.21 12.22 8.50
C ALA A 48 -5.08 13.27 9.22
N GLY A 49 -5.60 12.93 10.41
CA GLY A 49 -6.36 13.86 11.26
C GLY A 49 -5.49 14.99 11.84
N GLN A 50 -4.24 14.70 12.24
CA GLN A 50 -3.36 15.71 12.87
C GLN A 50 -2.74 16.70 11.86
N VAL A 51 -2.57 16.31 10.59
CA VAL A 51 -2.17 17.25 9.52
C VAL A 51 -3.29 18.27 9.20
N THR A 52 -4.52 17.98 9.62
CA THR A 52 -5.71 18.80 9.31
C THR A 52 -5.90 19.98 10.27
N GLN A 53 -5.25 20.00 11.46
CA GLN A 53 -5.33 21.18 12.36
C GLN A 53 -4.30 22.28 12.07
N LYS A 54 -3.21 22.00 11.33
CA LYS A 54 -2.21 23.03 10.96
C LYS A 54 -2.38 23.60 9.54
N SER A 55 -3.30 23.09 8.73
CA SER A 55 -3.48 23.56 7.35
C SER A 55 -4.86 24.17 7.11
N ARG A 56 -5.04 25.41 7.56
CA ARG A 56 -5.94 26.40 6.92
C ARG A 56 -5.45 26.79 5.49
N ARG A 57 -4.98 25.80 4.73
CA ARG A 57 -4.55 25.91 3.34
C ARG A 57 -5.06 24.67 2.62
N ALA A 58 -6.39 24.60 2.47
CA ALA A 58 -7.12 23.52 1.81
C ALA A 58 -6.81 23.37 0.29
N ASN A 59 -5.73 23.99 -0.20
CA ASN A 59 -5.37 24.06 -1.61
C ASN A 59 -3.99 23.46 -1.93
N ARG A 60 -3.42 22.64 -1.03
CA ARG A 60 -2.32 21.75 -1.44
C ARG A 60 -2.88 20.72 -2.41
N ARG A 61 -2.35 20.73 -3.64
CA ARG A 61 -2.78 19.89 -4.77
C ARG A 61 -2.78 18.43 -4.33
N LYS A 62 -3.84 17.69 -4.62
CA LYS A 62 -4.05 16.28 -4.23
C LYS A 62 -2.77 15.42 -4.36
N GLY A 63 -2.01 15.58 -5.45
CA GLY A 63 -0.76 14.84 -5.68
C GLY A 63 0.34 15.06 -4.64
N GLU A 64 0.41 16.21 -3.97
CA GLU A 64 1.39 16.43 -2.87
C GLU A 64 1.05 15.57 -1.66
N LYS A 65 -0.25 15.41 -1.35
CA LYS A 65 -0.71 14.54 -0.26
C LYS A 65 -0.42 13.07 -0.56
N ASP A 66 -0.68 12.64 -1.79
CA ASP A 66 -0.44 11.27 -2.24
C ASP A 66 1.07 10.94 -2.22
N ALA A 67 1.93 11.88 -2.63
CA ALA A 67 3.39 11.71 -2.58
C ALA A 67 3.90 11.62 -1.13
N ILE A 68 3.36 12.41 -0.22
CA ILE A 68 3.72 12.34 1.21
C ILE A 68 3.31 10.97 1.79
N ALA A 69 2.10 10.49 1.49
CA ALA A 69 1.65 9.18 1.93
C ALA A 69 2.55 8.06 1.37
N ALA A 70 2.89 8.09 0.08
CA ALA A 70 3.80 7.14 -0.54
C ALA A 70 5.21 7.17 0.10
N ALA A 71 5.74 8.35 0.43
CA ALA A 71 7.01 8.49 1.12
C ALA A 71 6.97 7.87 2.53
N HIS A 72 5.87 8.05 3.26
CA HIS A 72 5.69 7.41 4.57
C HIS A 72 5.64 5.88 4.46
N ILE A 73 4.88 5.34 3.49
CA ILE A 73 4.82 3.89 3.23
C ILE A 73 6.23 3.34 2.96
N LEU A 74 6.98 3.99 2.07
CA LEU A 74 8.34 3.57 1.73
C LEU A 74 9.27 3.65 2.94
N ARG A 75 9.16 4.71 3.75
CA ARG A 75 9.99 4.86 4.95
C ARG A 75 9.75 3.73 5.94
N THR A 76 8.48 3.43 6.25
CA THR A 76 8.11 2.34 7.16
C THR A 76 8.65 1.00 6.67
N PHE A 77 8.53 0.72 5.36
CA PHE A 77 9.07 -0.50 4.78
C PHE A 77 10.60 -0.62 4.88
N LEU A 78 11.32 0.49 4.66
CA LEU A 78 12.78 0.50 4.75
C LEU A 78 13.29 0.35 6.19
N ASP A 79 12.55 0.90 7.16
CA ASP A 79 12.86 0.77 8.59
C ASP A 79 12.61 -0.65 9.13
N ARG A 80 11.82 -1.46 8.41
CA ARG A 80 11.55 -2.86 8.77
C ARG A 80 12.64 -3.81 8.27
N PRO A 81 13.05 -4.79 9.09
CA PRO A 81 14.00 -5.81 8.67
C PRO A 81 13.38 -6.73 7.62
N ALA A 82 14.21 -7.22 6.69
CA ALA A 82 13.80 -8.07 5.56
C ALA A 82 12.84 -9.23 5.92
N PRO A 83 13.05 -10.04 6.98
CA PRO A 83 12.17 -11.17 7.30
C PRO A 83 10.74 -10.77 7.72
N SER A 84 10.49 -9.48 8.00
CA SER A 84 9.18 -8.98 8.41
C SER A 84 8.35 -8.38 7.27
N ARG A 85 8.89 -8.38 6.05
CA ARG A 85 8.27 -7.76 4.87
C ARG A 85 7.30 -8.72 4.21
N GLN A 86 6.11 -8.24 3.90
CA GLN A 86 5.08 -9.05 3.25
C GLN A 86 5.25 -8.96 1.73
N GLU A 87 5.77 -10.01 1.10
CA GLU A 87 5.82 -10.10 -0.36
C GLU A 87 4.45 -10.42 -0.94
N TYR A 88 4.11 -9.78 -2.05
CA TYR A 88 2.99 -10.19 -2.89
C TYR A 88 3.37 -11.48 -3.60
N VAL A 89 2.57 -12.53 -3.36
CA VAL A 89 2.66 -13.78 -4.09
C VAL A 89 1.45 -13.83 -5.03
N PRO A 90 1.65 -13.96 -6.35
CA PRO A 90 0.55 -14.12 -7.29
C PRO A 90 -0.31 -15.33 -6.90
N ALA A 91 -1.62 -15.20 -7.02
CA ALA A 91 -2.48 -16.38 -6.96
C ALA A 91 -2.03 -17.35 -8.05
N GLN A 92 -1.85 -18.63 -7.70
CA GLN A 92 -1.60 -19.65 -8.70
C GLN A 92 -2.84 -19.71 -9.58
N LYS A 93 -2.77 -19.16 -10.79
CA LYS A 93 -3.81 -19.35 -11.79
C LYS A 93 -3.78 -20.84 -12.10
N GLU A 94 -4.73 -21.61 -11.55
CA GLU A 94 -4.94 -23.00 -11.97
C GLU A 94 -5.03 -22.99 -13.50
N LYS A 95 -4.20 -23.82 -14.13
CA LYS A 95 -4.31 -24.08 -15.57
C LYS A 95 -5.71 -24.64 -15.78
N THR A 96 -6.63 -23.83 -16.29
CA THR A 96 -7.80 -24.37 -16.98
C THR A 96 -7.23 -24.98 -18.25
N ASP A 97 -6.94 -26.28 -18.16
CA ASP A 97 -6.59 -27.11 -19.29
C ASP A 97 -7.73 -27.08 -20.32
N ILE A 98 -7.28 -27.06 -21.57
CA ILE A 98 -7.94 -27.02 -22.88
C ILE A 98 -9.25 -27.80 -22.97
#